data_AF-A0A3B1CVF6-F1
#
_entry.id   AF-A0A3B1CVF6-F1
#
_cell.length_a   1.000
_cell.length_b   1.000
_cell.length_c   1.000
_cell.angle_alpha   90.00
_cell.angle_beta   90.00
_cell.angle_gamma   90.00
#
_symmetry.space_group_name_H-M   'P 1'
#
loop_
_entity.id
_entity.type
_entity.pdbx_description
1 polymer ?
#
loop_
_entity_poly.entity_id
_entity_poly.type
_entity_poly.pdbx_seq_one_letter_code
_entity_poly.pdbx_strand_id
1 'polypeptide(L)'
;MKTLFIFPAQWYPSQPYLSTPYLTAYLRSKGWDASQRDFNIESYEHFLSPGRLHKVAEKMQNKLDFLRAKNSFTIKEKSTMDVLATGIKFSGAIISQVEGAKKVMRTPEQFFNFGTYQQADMIIKSALKLVSDAYAPSIFSLSTFESGTRAEESTFKARQYTQDRETNPFIELYEEILLPTESWANYDVVGISIVGISQIIPGLTLARMLKQKYPHLHVTLGGPIFSVNASQLKGHAEFFDDFCHSIVLFEGEDPIHQLLTTLKKGGSLYEVPNLMFQDKGEVCINKERVELRFEEIPGPTFDGLPMDLYLSPYPILPVLQSRGCYWGKCTFCTHSFIYGHRYGKQRTEQMVDELTALSEKYQTKYFTFSDEAMSPHALNDISELMIEKGTDIRALALLKFEKVMDETLFGKMKDAGFLFLMFGLESANDRILALIDKGTCKEVERDVLQKSSDAGIWNHSFLFYGFPTETRAEAQETTDFLMDNLDSIHSFGPGVFLLNRDSSCYQYPEKFSITKIIQ
;
A
#
# COMPACT_ATOMS: atom_id res chain seq x y z
N MET A 1 -21.13 2.24 20.03
CA MET A 1 -19.76 2.75 19.84
C MET A 1 -19.63 3.06 18.37
N LYS A 2 -19.34 4.33 18.05
CA LYS A 2 -19.13 4.78 16.68
C LYS A 2 -17.64 4.68 16.35
N THR A 3 -17.33 4.14 15.17
CA THR A 3 -15.95 3.83 14.77
C THR A 3 -15.60 4.51 13.46
N LEU A 4 -14.42 5.12 13.39
CA LEU A 4 -13.86 5.66 12.16
C LEU A 4 -12.60 4.87 11.77
N PHE A 5 -12.57 4.32 10.57
CA PHE A 5 -11.36 3.77 9.97
C PHE A 5 -10.65 4.81 9.11
N ILE A 6 -9.33 4.90 9.23
CA ILE A 6 -8.51 5.83 8.47
C ILE A 6 -7.41 5.07 7.75
N PHE A 7 -7.34 5.25 6.44
CA PHE A 7 -6.14 4.94 5.67
C PHE A 7 -5.24 6.19 5.68
N PRO A 8 -4.10 6.18 6.37
CA PRO A 8 -3.25 7.36 6.53
C PRO A 8 -2.46 7.64 5.25
N ALA A 9 -1.93 8.86 5.10
CA ALA A 9 -0.80 9.08 4.19
C ALA A 9 0.33 8.10 4.56
N GLN A 10 1.19 7.62 3.67
CA GLN A 10 1.45 7.86 2.26
C GLN A 10 1.28 6.57 1.43
N TRP A 11 0.56 6.61 0.31
CA TRP A 11 0.34 5.50 -0.64
C TRP A 11 0.02 6.04 -2.04
N TYR A 12 0.22 5.25 -3.10
CA TYR A 12 -0.02 5.74 -4.46
C TYR A 12 -1.50 6.16 -4.67
N PRO A 13 -1.77 7.40 -5.13
CA PRO A 13 -3.10 8.02 -5.04
C PRO A 13 -4.03 7.75 -6.25
N SER A 14 -3.93 6.61 -6.92
CA SER A 14 -4.79 6.30 -8.08
C SER A 14 -6.10 5.59 -7.73
N GLN A 15 -6.19 4.99 -6.55
CA GLN A 15 -7.35 4.23 -6.07
C GLN A 15 -7.36 4.15 -4.54
N PRO A 16 -8.51 3.89 -3.89
CA PRO A 16 -8.54 3.58 -2.46
C PRO A 16 -7.73 2.33 -2.13
N TYR A 17 -7.27 2.23 -0.89
CA TYR A 17 -6.71 0.97 -0.39
C TYR A 17 -7.81 0.08 0.20
N LEU A 18 -7.66 -1.23 0.06
CA LEU A 18 -8.75 -2.20 0.26
C LEU A 18 -9.09 -2.52 1.72
N SER A 19 -8.19 -2.23 2.67
CA SER A 19 -8.40 -2.62 4.08
C SER A 19 -9.61 -1.94 4.73
N THR A 20 -9.74 -0.61 4.64
CA THR A 20 -10.84 0.11 5.30
C THR A 20 -12.21 -0.17 4.67
N PRO A 21 -12.36 -0.35 3.35
CA PRO A 21 -13.61 -0.82 2.74
C PRO A 21 -14.14 -2.12 3.33
N TYR A 22 -13.28 -3.14 3.49
CA TYR A 22 -13.69 -4.43 4.07
C TYR A 22 -14.01 -4.33 5.56
N LEU A 23 -13.16 -3.67 6.34
CA LEU A 23 -13.40 -3.49 7.77
C LEU A 23 -14.71 -2.73 8.04
N THR A 24 -14.99 -1.71 7.22
CA THR A 24 -16.23 -0.93 7.30
C THR A 24 -17.45 -1.77 6.94
N ALA A 25 -17.39 -2.52 5.82
CA ALA A 25 -18.47 -3.40 5.41
C ALA A 25 -18.75 -4.49 6.47
N TYR A 26 -17.70 -5.12 6.99
CA TYR A 26 -17.82 -6.16 8.02
C TYR A 26 -18.43 -5.61 9.32
N LEU A 27 -17.96 -4.47 9.82
CA LEU A 27 -18.55 -3.89 11.04
C LEU A 27 -20.02 -3.49 10.86
N ARG A 28 -20.38 -2.92 9.70
CA ARG A 28 -21.77 -2.58 9.39
C ARG A 28 -22.67 -3.81 9.31
N SER A 29 -22.18 -4.94 8.75
CA SER A 29 -22.94 -6.19 8.72
C SER A 29 -23.19 -6.78 10.11
N LYS A 30 -22.34 -6.43 11.10
CA LYS A 30 -22.53 -6.77 12.52
C LYS A 30 -23.34 -5.72 13.31
N GLY A 31 -23.89 -4.70 12.65
CA GLY A 31 -24.74 -3.67 13.26
C GLY A 31 -23.98 -2.54 13.98
N TRP A 32 -22.67 -2.39 13.72
CA TRP A 32 -21.90 -1.26 14.24
C TRP A 32 -22.01 -0.02 13.34
N ASP A 33 -22.00 1.17 13.95
CA ASP A 33 -21.88 2.44 13.25
C ASP A 33 -20.40 2.66 12.90
N ALA A 34 -20.03 2.28 11.67
CA ALA A 34 -18.68 2.39 11.14
C ALA A 34 -18.64 3.30 9.91
N SER A 35 -17.71 4.24 9.89
CA SER A 35 -17.35 5.08 8.75
C SER A 35 -15.87 4.95 8.41
N GLN A 36 -15.47 5.51 7.28
CA GLN A 36 -14.09 5.50 6.82
C GLN A 36 -13.69 6.83 6.18
N ARG A 37 -12.39 7.12 6.21
CA ARG A 37 -11.74 8.25 5.53
C ARG A 37 -10.43 7.78 4.91
N ASP A 38 -10.10 8.34 3.75
CA ASP A 38 -8.81 8.14 3.10
C ASP A 38 -7.98 9.43 3.27
N PHE A 39 -7.22 9.49 4.35
CA PHE A 39 -6.31 10.60 4.61
C PHE A 39 -5.11 10.59 3.68
N ASN A 40 -4.84 9.48 2.96
CA ASN A 40 -3.82 9.47 1.93
C ASN A 40 -4.17 10.41 0.78
N ILE A 41 -5.32 10.19 0.13
CA ILE A 41 -5.70 11.01 -1.02
C ILE A 41 -5.99 12.46 -0.63
N GLU A 42 -6.59 12.68 0.54
CA GLU A 42 -6.83 14.03 1.06
C GLU A 42 -5.52 14.76 1.37
N SER A 43 -4.49 14.05 1.86
CA SER A 43 -3.15 14.64 2.04
C SER A 43 -2.56 15.09 0.71
N TYR A 44 -2.69 14.28 -0.35
CA TYR A 44 -2.25 14.69 -1.68
C TYR A 44 -3.01 15.91 -2.20
N GLU A 45 -4.33 15.93 -2.05
CA GLU A 45 -5.16 17.06 -2.49
C GLU A 45 -4.68 18.38 -1.85
N HIS A 46 -4.33 18.34 -0.56
CA HIS A 46 -3.84 19.52 0.15
C HIS A 46 -2.38 19.84 -0.11
N PHE A 47 -1.47 18.86 -0.15
CA PHE A 47 -0.05 19.12 -0.49
C PHE A 47 0.12 19.62 -1.92
N LEU A 48 -0.77 19.25 -2.83
CA LEU A 48 -0.82 19.70 -4.22
C LEU A 48 -1.75 20.90 -4.42
N SER A 49 -2.16 21.58 -3.34
CA SER A 49 -2.94 22.82 -3.46
C SER A 49 -2.03 24.05 -3.59
N PRO A 50 -2.40 25.06 -4.38
CA PRO A 50 -1.65 26.30 -4.47
C PRO A 50 -1.44 26.94 -3.09
N GLY A 51 -2.46 26.98 -2.24
CA GLY A 51 -2.38 27.58 -0.91
C GLY A 51 -1.30 26.94 -0.03
N ARG A 52 -1.23 25.61 0.02
CA ARG A 52 -0.19 24.91 0.79
C ARG A 52 1.19 25.06 0.16
N LEU A 53 1.29 25.01 -1.18
CA LEU A 53 2.58 25.17 -1.86
C LEU A 53 3.16 26.59 -1.69
N HIS A 54 2.33 27.62 -1.58
CA HIS A 54 2.81 28.96 -1.19
C HIS A 54 3.43 28.95 0.22
N LYS A 55 2.76 28.33 1.21
CA LYS A 55 3.34 28.17 2.56
C LYS A 55 4.66 27.39 2.54
N VAL A 56 4.73 26.34 1.72
CA VAL A 56 5.95 25.55 1.51
C VAL A 56 7.08 26.42 0.93
N ALA A 57 6.80 27.22 -0.09
CA ALA A 57 7.76 28.14 -0.68
C ALA A 57 8.23 29.21 0.33
N GLU A 58 7.33 29.73 1.17
CA GLU A 58 7.67 30.64 2.27
C GLU A 58 8.59 29.97 3.30
N LYS A 59 8.29 28.73 3.73
CA LYS A 59 9.17 27.96 4.61
C LYS A 59 10.56 27.77 3.99
N MET A 60 10.64 27.48 2.69
CA MET A 60 11.91 27.37 1.97
C MET A 60 12.69 28.69 1.97
N GLN A 61 12.00 29.81 1.73
CA GLN A 61 12.60 31.15 1.73
C GLN A 61 13.16 31.49 3.12
N ASN A 62 12.38 31.28 4.17
CA ASN A 62 12.80 31.51 5.56
C ASN A 62 14.03 30.66 5.92
N LYS A 63 14.07 29.39 5.50
CA LYS A 63 15.20 28.48 5.71
C LYS A 63 16.44 28.94 4.94
N LEU A 64 16.27 29.42 3.70
CA LEU A 64 17.37 29.95 2.89
C LEU A 64 17.95 31.23 3.49
N ASP A 65 17.12 32.14 3.95
CA ASP A 65 17.56 33.41 4.56
C ASP A 65 18.28 33.16 5.89
N PHE A 66 17.78 32.23 6.70
CA PHE A 66 18.47 31.78 7.92
C PHE A 66 19.86 31.22 7.62
N LEU A 67 19.98 30.39 6.57
CA LEU A 67 21.28 29.86 6.16
C LEU A 67 22.19 31.00 5.68
N ARG A 68 21.73 31.89 4.80
CA ARG A 68 22.52 33.01 4.26
C ARG A 68 23.05 33.97 5.32
N ALA A 69 22.38 34.08 6.47
CA ALA A 69 22.82 34.89 7.59
C ALA A 69 24.05 34.31 8.34
N LYS A 70 24.46 33.06 8.06
CA LYS A 70 25.63 32.42 8.68
C LYS A 70 26.95 32.95 8.09
N ASN A 71 27.97 33.06 8.95
CA ASN A 71 29.30 33.52 8.56
C ASN A 71 30.16 32.45 7.86
N SER A 72 29.83 31.18 8.01
CA SER A 72 30.50 30.05 7.36
C SER A 72 29.51 28.91 7.11
N PHE A 73 29.83 28.07 6.11
CA PHE A 73 28.93 27.02 5.62
C PHE A 73 29.66 25.68 5.51
N THR A 74 29.02 24.62 5.97
CA THR A 74 29.36 23.24 5.62
C THR A 74 28.99 22.93 4.16
N ILE A 75 29.55 21.85 3.59
CA ILE A 75 29.20 21.39 2.24
C ILE A 75 27.69 21.06 2.14
N LYS A 76 27.13 20.44 3.19
CA LYS A 76 25.71 20.09 3.26
C LYS A 76 24.83 21.34 3.24
N GLU A 77 25.22 22.39 3.96
CA GLU A 77 24.49 23.67 3.96
C GLU A 77 24.54 24.35 2.60
N LYS A 78 25.71 24.37 1.93
CA LYS A 78 25.81 24.91 0.55
C LYS A 78 24.88 24.16 -0.41
N SER A 79 24.94 22.82 -0.40
CA SER A 79 24.04 21.99 -1.20
C SER A 79 22.56 22.26 -0.89
N THR A 80 22.21 22.41 0.39
CA THR A 80 20.84 22.75 0.80
C THR A 80 20.43 24.13 0.29
N MET A 81 21.30 25.13 0.36
CA MET A 81 21.04 26.47 -0.17
C MET A 81 20.79 26.45 -1.68
N ASP A 82 21.57 25.68 -2.44
CA ASP A 82 21.41 25.54 -3.89
C ASP A 82 20.05 24.89 -4.25
N VAL A 83 19.67 23.84 -3.51
CA VAL A 83 18.37 23.17 -3.67
C VAL A 83 17.23 24.13 -3.35
N LEU A 84 17.28 24.82 -2.21
CA LEU A 84 16.25 25.79 -1.79
C LEU A 84 16.13 26.94 -2.80
N ALA A 85 17.25 27.55 -3.20
CA ALA A 85 17.24 28.65 -4.18
C ALA A 85 16.66 28.21 -5.53
N THR A 86 16.98 27.00 -5.98
CA THR A 86 16.43 26.43 -7.22
C THR A 86 14.93 26.19 -7.10
N GLY A 87 14.48 25.55 -6.01
CA GLY A 87 13.06 25.28 -5.78
C GLY A 87 12.25 26.57 -5.67
N ILE A 88 12.73 27.59 -4.94
CA ILE A 88 12.08 28.90 -4.83
C ILE A 88 11.95 29.55 -6.21
N LYS A 89 13.01 29.54 -7.03
CA LYS A 89 13.01 30.12 -8.38
C LYS A 89 11.90 29.54 -9.27
N PHE A 90 11.65 28.24 -9.18
CA PHE A 90 10.65 27.57 -10.02
C PHE A 90 9.27 27.43 -9.34
N SER A 91 9.16 27.72 -8.05
CA SER A 91 7.95 27.50 -7.26
C SER A 91 6.72 28.17 -7.85
N GLY A 92 6.81 29.45 -8.27
CA GLY A 92 5.68 30.18 -8.86
C GLY A 92 5.10 29.51 -10.11
N ALA A 93 5.95 28.96 -10.99
CA ALA A 93 5.51 28.27 -12.20
C ALA A 93 4.90 26.90 -11.89
N ILE A 94 5.41 26.19 -10.88
CA ILE A 94 4.85 24.89 -10.45
C ILE A 94 3.48 25.12 -9.81
N ILE A 95 3.39 26.09 -8.90
CA ILE A 95 2.18 26.45 -8.16
C ILE A 95 1.04 26.85 -9.10
N SER A 96 1.32 27.62 -10.15
CA SER A 96 0.29 28.06 -11.09
C SER A 96 -0.27 26.93 -11.97
N GLN A 97 0.45 25.80 -12.09
CA GLN A 97 0.09 24.70 -12.98
C GLN A 97 -0.44 23.46 -12.23
N VAL A 98 -0.25 23.34 -10.92
CA VAL A 98 -0.54 22.11 -10.16
C VAL A 98 -2.01 21.68 -10.22
N GLU A 99 -2.95 22.63 -10.18
CA GLU A 99 -4.39 22.32 -10.30
C GLU A 99 -4.74 21.82 -11.71
N GLY A 100 -4.13 22.42 -12.73
CA GLY A 100 -4.25 21.94 -14.11
C GLY A 100 -3.71 20.52 -14.26
N ALA A 101 -2.57 20.22 -13.64
CA ALA A 101 -1.97 18.89 -13.65
C ALA A 101 -2.85 17.84 -12.95
N LYS A 102 -3.42 18.14 -11.77
CA LYS A 102 -4.40 17.25 -11.11
C LYS A 102 -5.62 17.01 -12.00
N LYS A 103 -6.12 18.05 -12.68
CA LYS A 103 -7.25 17.92 -13.61
C LYS A 103 -6.93 17.01 -14.80
N VAL A 104 -5.74 17.12 -15.37
CA VAL A 104 -5.26 16.20 -16.43
C VAL A 104 -5.30 14.76 -15.94
N MET A 105 -4.84 14.49 -14.71
CA MET A 105 -4.85 13.14 -14.14
C MET A 105 -6.26 12.54 -13.98
N ARG A 106 -7.28 13.39 -13.89
CA ARG A 106 -8.68 13.04 -13.64
C ARG A 106 -9.57 13.12 -14.88
N THR A 107 -9.03 13.54 -16.03
CA THR A 107 -9.82 13.77 -17.26
C THR A 107 -9.40 12.77 -18.34
N PRO A 108 -10.25 11.80 -18.74
CA PRO A 108 -9.89 10.77 -19.70
C PRO A 108 -9.22 11.29 -20.98
N GLU A 109 -9.78 12.31 -21.61
CA GLU A 109 -9.29 12.86 -22.89
C GLU A 109 -7.88 13.45 -22.78
N GLN A 110 -7.50 13.89 -21.58
CA GLN A 110 -6.19 14.47 -21.29
C GLN A 110 -5.22 13.42 -20.74
N PHE A 111 -5.70 12.52 -19.88
CA PHE A 111 -4.93 11.46 -19.27
C PHE A 111 -4.33 10.52 -20.32
N PHE A 112 -5.12 10.13 -21.33
CA PHE A 112 -4.64 9.24 -22.39
C PHE A 112 -3.88 9.98 -23.51
N ASN A 113 -3.71 11.29 -23.42
CA ASN A 113 -2.76 12.02 -24.24
C ASN A 113 -1.38 12.02 -23.57
N PHE A 114 -0.45 11.18 -24.08
CA PHE A 114 0.85 10.96 -23.45
C PHE A 114 1.64 12.26 -23.18
N GLY A 115 1.63 13.21 -24.13
CA GLY A 115 2.34 14.48 -23.96
C GLY A 115 1.75 15.34 -22.84
N THR A 116 0.43 15.43 -22.77
CA THR A 116 -0.28 16.16 -21.71
C THR A 116 -0.12 15.47 -20.35
N TYR A 117 -0.27 14.14 -20.29
CA TYR A 117 -0.04 13.34 -19.10
C TYR A 117 1.37 13.50 -18.55
N GLN A 118 2.40 13.38 -19.41
CA GLN A 118 3.80 13.49 -19.00
C GLN A 118 4.10 14.86 -18.38
N GLN A 119 3.56 15.93 -18.94
CA GLN A 119 3.71 17.27 -18.39
C GLN A 119 3.03 17.39 -17.01
N ALA A 120 1.80 16.89 -16.88
CA ALA A 120 1.08 16.89 -15.60
C ALA A 120 1.79 16.07 -14.52
N ASP A 121 2.27 14.87 -14.86
CA ASP A 121 3.07 14.02 -13.97
C ASP A 121 4.34 14.74 -13.50
N MET A 122 5.06 15.40 -14.41
CA MET A 122 6.24 16.18 -14.06
C MET A 122 5.91 17.34 -13.12
N ILE A 123 4.80 18.06 -13.34
CA ILE A 123 4.35 19.16 -12.47
C ILE A 123 4.02 18.64 -11.07
N ILE A 124 3.26 17.55 -10.96
CA ILE A 124 2.91 16.93 -9.67
C ILE A 124 4.15 16.48 -8.92
N LYS A 125 5.06 15.76 -9.59
CA LYS A 125 6.35 15.35 -8.99
C LYS A 125 7.18 16.55 -8.56
N SER A 126 7.21 17.63 -9.35
CA SER A 126 7.92 18.87 -8.98
C SER A 126 7.29 19.54 -7.76
N ALA A 127 5.96 19.56 -7.64
CA ALA A 127 5.27 20.12 -6.47
C ALA A 127 5.58 19.33 -5.19
N LEU A 128 5.55 18.00 -5.23
CA LEU A 128 5.93 17.15 -4.09
C LEU A 128 7.42 17.30 -3.74
N LYS A 129 8.27 17.55 -4.75
CA LYS A 129 9.66 17.90 -4.51
C LYS A 129 9.81 19.22 -3.73
N LEU A 130 9.00 20.24 -4.00
CA LEU A 130 9.03 21.47 -3.19
C LEU A 130 8.74 21.18 -1.72
N VAL A 131 7.77 20.29 -1.44
CA VAL A 131 7.51 19.83 -0.07
C VAL A 131 8.74 19.15 0.51
N SER A 132 9.36 18.22 -0.22
CA SER A 132 10.61 17.56 0.21
C SER A 132 11.73 18.57 0.51
N ASP A 133 11.91 19.59 -0.33
CA ASP A 133 12.97 20.58 -0.18
C ASP A 133 12.74 21.46 1.08
N ALA A 134 11.48 21.82 1.37
CA ALA A 134 11.13 22.56 2.58
C ALA A 134 11.39 21.75 3.86
N TYR A 135 11.07 20.46 3.81
CA TYR A 135 11.13 19.53 4.95
C TYR A 135 12.37 18.61 4.95
N ALA A 136 13.38 18.95 4.15
CA ALA A 136 14.61 18.17 4.04
C ALA A 136 15.23 17.90 5.44
N PRO A 137 15.66 16.66 5.75
CA PRO A 137 16.02 15.59 4.80
C PRO A 137 14.87 14.68 4.35
N SER A 138 13.63 14.99 4.69
CA SER A 138 12.50 14.13 4.37
C SER A 138 12.13 14.18 2.90
N ILE A 139 11.83 13.01 2.34
CA ILE A 139 11.55 12.81 0.92
C ILE A 139 10.08 12.45 0.78
N PHE A 140 9.39 13.14 -0.12
CA PHE A 140 7.98 12.94 -0.41
C PHE A 140 7.75 12.91 -1.93
N SER A 141 7.19 11.80 -2.41
CA SER A 141 6.91 11.56 -3.84
C SER A 141 5.50 10.99 -4.03
N LEU A 142 5.15 10.53 -5.24
CA LEU A 142 3.88 9.82 -5.46
C LEU A 142 3.89 8.38 -4.89
N SER A 143 5.06 7.80 -4.67
CA SER A 143 5.21 6.38 -4.30
C SER A 143 5.81 6.20 -2.91
N THR A 144 6.42 7.24 -2.34
CA THR A 144 7.34 7.08 -1.21
C THR A 144 7.25 8.28 -0.29
N PHE A 145 7.33 8.00 1.01
CA PHE A 145 7.75 8.95 2.02
C PHE A 145 8.87 8.31 2.84
N GLU A 146 9.94 9.08 3.07
CA GLU A 146 11.07 8.68 3.90
C GLU A 146 11.45 9.84 4.81
N SER A 147 11.73 9.55 6.08
CA SER A 147 12.16 10.57 7.03
C SER A 147 13.52 11.19 6.69
N GLY A 148 14.35 10.47 5.93
CA GLY A 148 15.77 10.81 5.70
C GLY A 148 16.67 10.52 6.91
N THR A 149 16.11 9.92 7.97
CA THR A 149 16.83 9.61 9.23
C THR A 149 16.64 8.15 9.69
N ARG A 150 15.93 7.34 8.87
CA ARG A 150 15.49 5.98 9.20
C ARG A 150 14.64 5.95 10.47
N ALA A 151 13.79 6.96 10.66
CA ALA A 151 12.91 7.06 11.82
C ALA A 151 11.84 5.95 11.83
N GLU A 152 11.38 5.57 10.65
CA GLU A 152 10.45 4.48 10.36
C GLU A 152 10.95 3.09 10.84
N GLU A 153 12.24 2.93 11.13
CA GLU A 153 12.83 1.65 11.55
C GLU A 153 13.06 1.53 13.07
N SER A 154 12.68 2.55 13.85
CA SER A 154 12.90 2.56 15.30
C SER A 154 11.75 3.24 16.02
N THR A 155 11.17 2.57 17.02
CA THR A 155 10.10 3.13 17.87
C THR A 155 10.53 4.45 18.53
N PHE A 156 11.75 4.50 19.06
CA PHE A 156 12.34 5.70 19.66
C PHE A 156 12.49 6.85 18.65
N LYS A 157 13.06 6.59 17.47
CA LYS A 157 13.22 7.64 16.46
C LYS A 157 11.88 8.08 15.89
N ALA A 158 10.93 7.17 15.69
CA ALA A 158 9.58 7.49 15.26
C ALA A 158 8.90 8.43 16.27
N ARG A 159 9.06 8.20 17.58
CA ARG A 159 8.58 9.12 18.62
C ARG A 159 9.14 10.54 18.44
N GLN A 160 10.45 10.67 18.27
CA GLN A 160 11.09 11.97 18.08
C GLN A 160 10.61 12.64 16.79
N TYR A 161 10.65 11.91 15.68
CA TYR A 161 10.34 12.44 14.36
C TYR A 161 8.88 12.86 14.23
N THR A 162 7.95 12.09 14.83
CA THR A 162 6.54 12.47 14.81
C THR A 162 6.35 13.85 15.46
N GLN A 163 7.22 14.29 16.39
CA GLN A 163 7.15 15.58 17.10
C GLN A 163 7.89 16.71 16.38
N ASP A 164 8.72 16.37 15.39
CA ASP A 164 9.59 17.30 14.69
C ASP A 164 8.85 18.08 13.60
N ARG A 165 8.39 19.29 13.93
CA ARG A 165 7.74 20.22 12.99
C ARG A 165 8.65 20.73 11.89
N GLU A 166 9.98 20.61 12.04
CA GLU A 166 10.90 21.10 11.02
C GLU A 166 11.02 20.14 9.83
N THR A 167 10.92 18.83 10.08
CA THR A 167 11.13 17.81 9.05
C THR A 167 9.87 17.00 8.73
N ASN A 168 8.87 16.96 9.62
CA ASN A 168 7.65 16.20 9.39
C ASN A 168 6.53 17.08 8.79
N PRO A 169 6.22 16.96 7.49
CA PRO A 169 5.21 17.80 6.83
C PRO A 169 3.77 17.49 7.27
N PHE A 170 3.54 16.31 7.87
CA PHE A 170 2.20 15.85 8.20
C PHE A 170 1.65 16.49 9.48
N ILE A 171 2.50 16.99 10.38
CA ILE A 171 2.04 17.62 11.63
C ILE A 171 1.18 18.84 11.32
N GLU A 172 1.69 19.78 10.52
CA GLU A 172 0.94 20.98 10.13
C GLU A 172 -0.28 20.64 9.28
N LEU A 173 -0.16 19.68 8.37
CA LEU A 173 -1.29 19.24 7.54
C LEU A 173 -2.44 18.71 8.41
N TYR A 174 -2.14 17.82 9.35
CA TYR A 174 -3.16 17.24 10.23
C TYR A 174 -3.74 18.27 11.19
N GLU A 175 -2.89 19.09 11.81
CA GLU A 175 -3.32 20.09 12.78
C GLU A 175 -4.22 21.17 12.16
N GLU A 176 -3.81 21.71 11.01
CA GLU A 176 -4.48 22.84 10.38
C GLU A 176 -5.64 22.45 9.47
N ILE A 177 -5.59 21.24 8.87
CA ILE A 177 -6.53 20.86 7.81
C ILE A 177 -7.31 19.60 8.17
N LEU A 178 -6.65 18.44 8.29
CA LEU A 178 -7.37 17.16 8.30
C LEU A 178 -8.09 16.86 9.63
N LEU A 179 -7.50 17.16 10.78
CA LEU A 179 -8.20 16.96 12.05
C LEU A 179 -9.40 17.91 12.22
N PRO A 180 -9.36 19.18 11.82
CA PRO A 180 -10.55 20.04 11.86
C PRO A 180 -11.75 19.60 11.02
N THR A 181 -11.59 18.72 10.02
CA THR A 181 -12.72 18.29 9.17
C THR A 181 -13.67 17.30 9.84
N GLU A 182 -13.30 16.75 11.00
CA GLU A 182 -14.07 15.73 11.71
C GLU A 182 -14.51 16.18 13.10
N SER A 183 -15.71 15.76 13.48
CA SER A 183 -16.24 15.93 14.84
C SER A 183 -15.82 14.76 15.72
N TRP A 184 -14.55 14.75 16.14
CA TRP A 184 -13.93 13.63 16.90
C TRP A 184 -14.65 13.25 18.20
N ALA A 185 -15.41 14.17 18.79
CA ALA A 185 -16.26 13.89 19.95
C ALA A 185 -17.39 12.87 19.67
N ASN A 186 -17.73 12.64 18.40
CA ASN A 186 -18.78 11.71 17.99
C ASN A 186 -18.30 10.26 17.86
N TYR A 187 -16.99 10.02 17.88
CA TYR A 187 -16.41 8.70 17.74
C TYR A 187 -15.94 8.19 19.11
N ASP A 188 -15.98 6.88 19.27
CA ASP A 188 -15.45 6.18 20.44
C ASP A 188 -14.14 5.45 20.10
N VAL A 189 -14.00 5.00 18.85
CA VAL A 189 -12.86 4.22 18.38
C VAL A 189 -12.36 4.75 17.04
N VAL A 190 -11.04 4.86 16.88
CA VAL A 190 -10.40 5.17 15.60
C VAL A 190 -9.43 4.06 15.26
N GLY A 191 -9.62 3.43 14.10
CA GLY A 191 -8.71 2.43 13.55
C GLY A 191 -7.84 3.01 12.45
N ILE A 192 -6.51 2.93 12.57
CA ILE A 192 -5.57 3.43 11.55
C ILE A 192 -4.87 2.24 10.90
N SER A 193 -5.07 2.07 9.58
CA SER A 193 -4.50 0.96 8.81
C SER A 193 -3.17 1.37 8.17
N ILE A 194 -2.05 0.97 8.77
CA ILE A 194 -0.68 1.24 8.28
C ILE A 194 -0.16 -0.02 7.59
N VAL A 195 0.03 0.04 6.27
CA VAL A 195 0.30 -1.16 5.48
C VAL A 195 1.72 -1.24 4.94
N GLY A 196 2.40 -0.11 4.79
CA GLY A 196 3.77 -0.04 4.28
C GLY A 196 4.68 0.88 5.08
N ILE A 197 5.98 0.75 4.84
CA ILE A 197 7.02 1.54 5.55
C ILE A 197 6.79 3.05 5.39
N SER A 198 6.46 3.51 4.18
CA SER A 198 6.18 4.92 3.92
C SER A 198 4.98 5.48 4.70
N GLN A 199 4.10 4.63 5.22
CA GLN A 199 2.97 5.05 6.06
C GLN A 199 3.30 5.11 7.55
N ILE A 200 4.41 4.54 8.02
CA ILE A 200 4.72 4.44 9.45
C ILE A 200 4.72 5.82 10.09
N ILE A 201 5.52 6.74 9.57
CA ILE A 201 5.66 8.08 10.15
C ILE A 201 4.36 8.90 10.07
N PRO A 202 3.74 9.09 8.89
CA PRO A 202 2.46 9.80 8.82
C PRO A 202 1.34 9.13 9.63
N GLY A 203 1.26 7.81 9.66
CA GLY A 203 0.26 7.07 10.45
C GLY A 203 0.47 7.22 11.96
N LEU A 204 1.70 7.08 12.45
CA LEU A 204 2.03 7.28 13.87
C LEU A 204 1.91 8.76 14.29
N THR A 205 2.20 9.70 13.38
CA THR A 205 1.98 11.13 13.63
C THR A 205 0.49 11.40 13.89
N LEU A 206 -0.39 10.86 13.03
CA LEU A 206 -1.83 10.94 13.21
C LEU A 206 -2.27 10.30 14.53
N ALA A 207 -1.84 9.06 14.79
CA ALA A 207 -2.21 8.30 15.97
C ALA A 207 -1.88 9.03 17.28
N ARG A 208 -0.65 9.56 17.39
CA ARG A 208 -0.24 10.36 18.56
C ARG A 208 -1.07 11.62 18.70
N MET A 209 -1.28 12.38 17.62
CA MET A 209 -2.05 13.62 17.67
C MET A 209 -3.50 13.38 18.11
N LEU A 210 -4.12 12.30 17.63
CA LEU A 210 -5.45 11.90 18.08
C LEU A 210 -5.47 11.52 19.56
N LYS A 211 -4.53 10.68 20.00
CA LYS A 211 -4.44 10.24 21.40
C LYS A 211 -4.22 11.42 22.36
N GLN A 212 -3.41 12.40 21.97
CA GLN A 212 -3.15 13.60 22.78
C GLN A 212 -4.32 14.58 22.80
N LYS A 213 -4.96 14.82 21.65
CA LYS A 213 -6.01 15.83 21.51
C LYS A 213 -7.39 15.32 21.96
N TYR A 214 -7.63 14.01 21.85
CA TYR A 214 -8.92 13.38 22.13
C TYR A 214 -8.73 12.15 23.04
N PRO A 215 -8.48 12.35 24.35
CA PRO A 215 -8.20 11.25 25.28
C PRO A 215 -9.35 10.25 25.47
N HIS A 216 -10.57 10.58 25.03
CA HIS A 216 -11.72 9.68 25.08
C HIS A 216 -11.70 8.62 23.97
N LEU A 217 -10.92 8.82 22.90
CA LEU A 217 -10.85 7.89 21.77
C LEU A 217 -9.99 6.67 22.09
N HIS A 218 -10.54 5.48 21.86
CA HIS A 218 -9.72 4.28 21.74
C HIS A 218 -9.06 4.26 20.35
N VAL A 219 -7.82 4.76 20.27
CA VAL A 219 -6.97 4.64 19.06
C VAL A 219 -6.41 3.23 18.94
N THR A 220 -6.77 2.50 17.88
CA THR A 220 -6.18 1.20 17.53
C THR A 220 -5.45 1.27 16.20
N LEU A 221 -4.30 0.61 16.11
CA LEU A 221 -3.56 0.47 14.85
C LEU A 221 -3.81 -0.91 14.25
N GLY A 222 -3.50 -1.07 12.97
CA GLY A 222 -3.51 -2.36 12.30
C GLY A 222 -2.81 -2.27 10.95
N GLY A 223 -2.76 -3.39 10.24
CA GLY A 223 -2.09 -3.52 8.95
C GLY A 223 -0.82 -4.39 9.02
N PRO A 224 -0.37 -4.93 7.87
CA PRO A 224 0.64 -5.99 7.81
C PRO A 224 1.98 -5.60 8.43
N ILE A 225 2.34 -4.31 8.46
CA ILE A 225 3.60 -3.86 9.05
C ILE A 225 3.71 -4.24 10.53
N PHE A 226 2.58 -4.26 11.26
CA PHE A 226 2.54 -4.63 12.67
C PHE A 226 2.56 -6.14 12.86
N SER A 227 1.93 -6.91 11.99
CA SER A 227 1.96 -8.38 12.02
C SER A 227 3.37 -8.91 11.82
N VAL A 228 4.07 -8.41 10.79
CA VAL A 228 5.45 -8.78 10.46
C VAL A 228 6.44 -8.35 11.55
N ASN A 229 6.19 -7.21 12.21
CA ASN A 229 7.09 -6.68 13.24
C ASN A 229 6.59 -6.88 14.68
N ALA A 230 5.61 -7.76 14.90
CA ALA A 230 5.00 -7.94 16.23
C ALA A 230 6.03 -8.33 17.30
N SER A 231 7.02 -9.15 16.94
CA SER A 231 8.10 -9.53 17.86
C SER A 231 9.01 -8.36 18.24
N GLN A 232 9.15 -7.34 17.38
CA GLN A 232 9.98 -6.16 17.60
C GLN A 232 9.32 -5.12 18.50
N LEU A 233 8.00 -5.19 18.69
CA LEU A 233 7.28 -4.32 19.62
C LEU A 233 7.20 -4.91 21.03
N LYS A 234 7.63 -6.16 21.25
CA LYS A 234 7.75 -6.72 22.60
C LYS A 234 8.77 -5.94 23.41
N GLY A 235 8.43 -5.60 24.65
CA GLY A 235 9.28 -4.80 25.52
C GLY A 235 9.27 -3.30 25.23
N HIS A 236 8.48 -2.83 24.26
CA HIS A 236 8.31 -1.42 23.92
C HIS A 236 6.95 -0.88 24.37
N ALA A 237 6.67 -0.95 25.68
CA ALA A 237 5.41 -0.44 26.23
C ALA A 237 5.20 1.06 25.97
N GLU A 238 6.29 1.83 25.89
CA GLU A 238 6.28 3.26 25.55
C GLU A 238 5.68 3.55 24.17
N PHE A 239 5.76 2.59 23.23
CA PHE A 239 5.14 2.72 21.92
C PHE A 239 3.62 2.86 22.05
N PHE A 240 3.00 2.07 22.94
CA PHE A 240 1.58 2.16 23.18
C PHE A 240 1.27 3.50 23.83
N ASP A 241 2.00 3.89 24.89
CA ASP A 241 1.82 5.18 25.57
C ASP A 241 1.81 6.36 24.59
N ASP A 242 2.75 6.40 23.64
CA ASP A 242 2.84 7.48 22.66
C ASP A 242 1.79 7.40 21.55
N PHE A 243 1.45 6.21 21.04
CA PHE A 243 0.75 6.10 19.75
C PHE A 243 -0.65 5.49 19.79
N CYS A 244 -0.93 4.52 20.66
CA CYS A 244 -2.20 3.78 20.58
C CYS A 244 -2.60 3.08 21.89
N HIS A 245 -3.80 2.52 21.92
CA HIS A 245 -4.28 1.68 23.02
C HIS A 245 -4.16 0.19 22.69
N SER A 246 -4.24 -0.15 21.40
CA SER A 246 -4.10 -1.51 20.90
C SER A 246 -3.64 -1.54 19.45
N ILE A 247 -3.19 -2.71 19.02
CA ILE A 247 -2.84 -3.04 17.65
C ILE A 247 -3.55 -4.34 17.30
N VAL A 248 -4.27 -4.38 16.18
CA VAL A 248 -4.85 -5.60 15.63
C VAL A 248 -3.84 -6.22 14.67
N LEU A 249 -3.39 -7.44 14.97
CA LEU A 249 -2.48 -8.22 14.13
C LEU A 249 -3.27 -9.07 13.12
N PHE A 250 -2.61 -9.44 12.03
CA PHE A 250 -3.14 -10.29 10.95
C PHE A 250 -4.47 -9.73 10.37
N GLU A 251 -5.45 -10.61 10.10
CA GLU A 251 -6.78 -10.22 9.62
C GLU A 251 -7.59 -9.48 10.70
N GLY A 252 -8.17 -8.35 10.33
CA GLY A 252 -8.73 -7.40 11.29
C GLY A 252 -10.25 -7.46 11.52
N GLU A 253 -11.02 -8.12 10.65
CA GLU A 253 -12.48 -8.07 10.62
C GLU A 253 -13.13 -8.54 11.94
N ASP A 254 -12.89 -9.80 12.31
CA ASP A 254 -13.45 -10.34 13.56
C ASP A 254 -12.80 -9.73 14.82
N PRO A 255 -11.47 -9.56 14.91
CA PRO A 255 -10.83 -8.91 16.05
C PRO A 255 -11.37 -7.51 16.34
N ILE A 256 -11.63 -6.69 15.31
CA ILE A 256 -12.17 -5.35 15.54
C ILE A 256 -13.62 -5.40 16.04
N HIS A 257 -14.43 -6.34 15.53
CA HIS A 257 -15.77 -6.59 16.07
C HIS A 257 -15.74 -7.01 17.55
N GLN A 258 -14.81 -7.90 17.91
CA GLN A 258 -14.63 -8.34 19.29
C GLN A 258 -14.11 -7.21 20.17
N LEU A 259 -13.17 -6.39 19.69
CA LEU A 259 -12.67 -5.21 20.40
C LEU A 259 -13.81 -4.25 20.74
N LEU A 260 -14.66 -3.89 19.77
CA LEU A 260 -15.81 -3.02 20.00
C LEU A 260 -16.81 -3.62 20.99
N THR A 261 -17.03 -4.93 20.92
CA THR A 261 -17.91 -5.65 21.84
C THR A 261 -17.37 -5.62 23.27
N THR A 262 -16.07 -5.89 23.43
CA THR A 262 -15.37 -5.87 24.72
C THR A 262 -15.38 -4.47 25.33
N LEU A 263 -15.01 -3.45 24.56
CA LEU A 263 -15.02 -2.05 25.04
C LEU A 263 -16.43 -1.61 25.46
N LYS A 264 -17.46 -1.92 24.66
CA LYS A 264 -18.86 -1.57 24.98
C LYS A 264 -19.35 -2.22 26.28
N LYS A 265 -18.87 -3.42 26.61
CA LYS A 265 -19.25 -4.16 27.81
C LYS A 265 -18.36 -3.84 29.03
N GLY A 266 -17.28 -3.08 28.85
CA GLY A 266 -16.24 -2.92 29.88
C GLY A 266 -15.50 -4.22 30.19
N GLY A 267 -15.37 -5.10 29.18
CA GLY A 267 -14.69 -6.39 29.29
C GLY A 267 -13.17 -6.29 29.23
N SER A 268 -12.51 -7.44 29.27
CA SER A 268 -11.05 -7.54 29.30
C SER A 268 -10.45 -7.59 27.90
N LEU A 269 -9.42 -6.78 27.62
CA LEU A 269 -8.71 -6.82 26.34
C LEU A 269 -8.04 -8.18 26.07
N TYR A 270 -7.76 -8.98 27.10
CA TYR A 270 -7.23 -10.35 26.97
C TYR A 270 -8.17 -11.32 26.22
N GLU A 271 -9.45 -10.96 26.06
CA GLU A 271 -10.44 -11.78 25.35
C GLU A 271 -10.47 -11.53 23.85
N VAL A 272 -9.83 -10.45 23.37
CA VAL A 272 -9.87 -10.05 21.95
C VAL A 272 -8.77 -10.77 21.19
N PRO A 273 -9.07 -11.66 20.23
CA PRO A 273 -8.03 -12.38 19.51
C PRO A 273 -7.22 -11.46 18.61
N ASN A 274 -6.00 -11.87 18.26
CA ASN A 274 -5.04 -11.10 17.46
C ASN A 274 -4.65 -9.72 18.05
N LEU A 275 -5.13 -9.38 19.25
CA LEU A 275 -4.89 -8.07 19.83
C LEU A 275 -3.51 -8.04 20.51
N MET A 276 -2.76 -7.00 20.20
CA MET A 276 -1.56 -6.62 20.91
C MET A 276 -1.82 -5.30 21.64
N PHE A 277 -1.50 -5.26 22.93
CA PHE A 277 -1.80 -4.12 23.79
C PHE A 277 -0.82 -4.07 24.96
N GLN A 278 -0.88 -3.00 25.74
CA GLN A 278 -0.07 -2.85 26.95
C GLN A 278 -0.95 -3.03 28.19
N ASP A 279 -0.46 -3.78 29.18
CA ASP A 279 -1.01 -3.83 30.54
C ASP A 279 0.13 -3.68 31.55
N LYS A 280 0.03 -2.69 32.44
CA LYS A 280 0.98 -2.45 33.55
C LYS A 280 2.46 -2.44 33.15
N GLY A 281 2.78 -1.85 32.00
CA GLY A 281 4.15 -1.74 31.49
C GLY A 281 4.61 -2.92 30.65
N GLU A 282 3.78 -3.95 30.47
CA GLU A 282 4.10 -5.14 29.69
C GLU A 282 3.27 -5.20 28.40
N VAL A 283 3.95 -5.57 27.32
CA VAL A 283 3.31 -5.73 26.01
C VAL A 283 2.75 -7.14 25.88
N CYS A 284 1.43 -7.23 25.87
CA CYS A 284 0.67 -8.47 25.76
C CYS A 284 0.28 -8.73 24.30
N ILE A 285 0.36 -9.99 23.86
CA ILE A 285 -0.15 -10.46 22.57
C ILE A 285 -1.12 -11.60 22.84
N ASN A 286 -2.38 -11.41 22.48
CA ASN A 286 -3.40 -12.44 22.62
C ASN A 286 -3.24 -13.54 21.57
N LYS A 287 -3.91 -14.66 21.82
CA LYS A 287 -3.91 -15.79 20.90
C LYS A 287 -4.45 -15.37 19.54
N GLU A 288 -3.83 -15.91 18.49
CA GLU A 288 -4.31 -15.78 17.13
C GLU A 288 -5.69 -16.47 16.98
N ARG A 289 -6.63 -15.83 16.27
CA ARG A 289 -7.92 -16.45 15.95
C ARG A 289 -7.79 -17.49 14.85
N VAL A 290 -8.86 -18.28 14.70
CA VAL A 290 -9.12 -19.01 13.46
C VAL A 290 -9.62 -18.01 12.41
N GLU A 291 -9.12 -18.10 11.18
CA GLU A 291 -9.50 -17.25 10.03
C GLU A 291 -10.99 -17.32 9.70
N LEU A 292 -11.51 -16.24 9.12
CA LEU A 292 -12.90 -16.19 8.66
C LEU A 292 -12.97 -16.91 7.31
N ARG A 293 -14.07 -17.61 7.08
CA ARG A 293 -14.37 -18.08 5.73
C ARG A 293 -14.78 -16.89 4.87
N PHE A 294 -14.47 -16.93 3.58
CA PHE A 294 -14.83 -15.83 2.66
C PHE A 294 -16.34 -15.55 2.66
N GLU A 295 -17.17 -16.57 2.82
CA GLU A 295 -18.63 -16.44 2.90
C GLU A 295 -19.12 -15.68 4.14
N GLU A 296 -18.26 -15.50 5.15
CA GLU A 296 -18.55 -14.78 6.38
C GLU A 296 -18.19 -13.28 6.27
N ILE A 297 -17.53 -12.90 5.18
CA ILE A 297 -17.05 -11.54 4.93
C ILE A 297 -17.92 -10.91 3.84
N PRO A 298 -18.62 -9.80 4.12
CA PRO A 298 -19.35 -9.10 3.08
C PRO A 298 -18.38 -8.44 2.09
N GLY A 299 -18.83 -8.26 0.85
CA GLY A 299 -18.09 -7.46 -0.13
C GLY A 299 -17.80 -6.04 0.37
N PRO A 300 -16.73 -5.40 -0.14
CA PRO A 300 -16.27 -4.10 0.35
C PRO A 300 -17.30 -2.99 0.08
N THR A 301 -17.26 -1.95 0.91
CA THR A 301 -17.99 -0.70 0.63
C THR A 301 -17.02 0.46 0.50
N PHE A 302 -17.20 1.28 -0.54
CA PHE A 302 -16.43 2.50 -0.77
C PHE A 302 -17.21 3.75 -0.34
N ASP A 303 -18.32 3.57 0.38
CA ASP A 303 -19.12 4.68 0.89
C ASP A 303 -18.29 5.57 1.82
N GLY A 304 -18.36 6.88 1.58
CA GLY A 304 -17.62 7.90 2.35
C GLY A 304 -16.21 8.19 1.83
N LEU A 305 -15.72 7.45 0.82
CA LEU A 305 -14.42 7.73 0.21
C LEU A 305 -14.55 8.79 -0.90
N PRO A 306 -13.59 9.73 -1.02
CA PRO A 306 -13.66 10.81 -1.99
C PRO A 306 -13.16 10.35 -3.37
N MET A 307 -13.99 9.55 -4.06
CA MET A 307 -13.62 8.87 -5.30
C MET A 307 -13.17 9.82 -6.42
N ASP A 308 -13.62 11.08 -6.40
CA ASP A 308 -13.28 12.14 -7.35
C ASP A 308 -11.91 12.79 -7.11
N LEU A 309 -11.28 12.52 -5.96
CA LEU A 309 -9.96 13.06 -5.63
C LEU A 309 -8.81 12.18 -6.13
N TYR A 310 -9.01 10.88 -6.38
CA TYR A 310 -7.94 10.01 -6.87
C TYR A 310 -7.36 10.52 -8.19
N LEU A 311 -6.04 10.38 -8.36
CA LEU A 311 -5.30 10.77 -9.56
C LEU A 311 -5.43 9.70 -10.64
N SER A 312 -6.67 9.48 -11.07
CA SER A 312 -7.07 8.52 -12.09
C SER A 312 -8.25 9.11 -12.89
N PRO A 313 -8.34 8.87 -14.22
CA PRO A 313 -9.43 9.36 -15.04
C PRO A 313 -10.76 8.65 -14.74
N TYR A 314 -10.72 7.52 -14.04
CA TYR A 314 -11.90 6.75 -13.65
C TYR A 314 -11.76 6.27 -12.20
N PRO A 315 -12.88 6.13 -11.46
CA PRO A 315 -12.86 5.44 -10.16
C PRO A 315 -12.41 3.98 -10.36
N ILE A 316 -11.40 3.53 -9.61
CA ILE A 316 -10.94 2.14 -9.65
C ILE A 316 -11.24 1.50 -8.30
N LEU A 317 -11.89 0.34 -8.31
CA LEU A 317 -12.27 -0.37 -7.07
C LEU A 317 -11.39 -1.60 -6.86
N PRO A 318 -10.57 -1.64 -5.81
CA PRO A 318 -9.88 -2.86 -5.44
C PRO A 318 -10.86 -3.91 -4.89
N VAL A 319 -10.66 -5.18 -5.24
CA VAL A 319 -11.44 -6.32 -4.77
C VAL A 319 -10.53 -7.49 -4.44
N LEU A 320 -11.06 -8.54 -3.78
CA LEU A 320 -10.32 -9.77 -3.48
C LEU A 320 -11.14 -10.96 -3.92
N GLN A 321 -10.54 -11.82 -4.72
CA GLN A 321 -11.11 -13.11 -5.07
C GLN A 321 -10.70 -14.20 -4.06
N SER A 322 -9.54 -14.02 -3.44
CA SER A 322 -8.90 -14.96 -2.54
C SER A 322 -7.99 -14.25 -1.53
N ARG A 323 -7.69 -14.93 -0.43
CA ARG A 323 -6.78 -14.48 0.64
C ARG A 323 -5.70 -15.53 0.84
N GLY A 324 -4.49 -15.06 1.09
CA GLY A 324 -3.29 -15.88 1.00
C GLY A 324 -2.95 -16.24 -0.46
N CYS A 325 -2.00 -17.15 -0.63
CA CYS A 325 -1.52 -17.59 -1.93
C CYS A 325 -1.62 -19.11 -2.04
N TYR A 326 -2.28 -19.63 -3.07
CA TYR A 326 -2.43 -21.07 -3.31
C TYR A 326 -1.08 -21.78 -3.56
N TRP A 327 -0.07 -21.04 -4.02
CA TRP A 327 1.27 -21.58 -4.18
C TRP A 327 2.02 -21.68 -2.85
N GLY A 328 2.05 -20.59 -2.07
CA GLY A 328 2.47 -20.56 -0.67
C GLY A 328 3.92 -21.01 -0.34
N LYS A 329 4.75 -21.33 -1.34
CA LYS A 329 6.06 -21.98 -1.16
C LYS A 329 7.28 -21.08 -1.45
N CYS A 330 7.09 -19.92 -2.09
CA CYS A 330 8.19 -19.03 -2.45
C CYS A 330 9.08 -18.71 -1.23
N THR A 331 10.35 -19.07 -1.31
CA THR A 331 11.26 -19.08 -0.14
C THR A 331 11.61 -17.68 0.36
N PHE A 332 11.42 -16.64 -0.45
CA PHE A 332 11.61 -15.23 -0.07
C PHE A 332 10.37 -14.55 0.52
N CYS A 333 9.19 -15.15 0.33
CA CYS A 333 7.90 -14.48 0.55
C CYS A 333 7.50 -14.49 2.03
N THR A 334 6.92 -13.39 2.52
CA THR A 334 6.37 -13.27 3.88
C THR A 334 4.86 -13.48 3.94
N HIS A 335 4.16 -13.46 2.81
CA HIS A 335 2.70 -13.62 2.77
C HIS A 335 2.25 -14.96 3.38
N SER A 336 3.02 -16.04 3.16
CA SER A 336 2.76 -17.33 3.79
C SER A 336 2.77 -17.28 5.32
N PHE A 337 3.59 -16.40 5.93
CA PHE A 337 3.58 -16.18 7.37
C PHE A 337 2.36 -15.37 7.81
N ILE A 338 2.05 -14.27 7.11
CA ILE A 338 0.93 -13.37 7.45
C ILE A 338 -0.42 -14.09 7.38
N TYR A 339 -0.60 -15.00 6.43
CA TYR A 339 -1.83 -15.78 6.24
C TYR A 339 -1.70 -17.25 6.72
N GLY A 340 -0.68 -17.59 7.52
CA GLY A 340 -0.54 -18.91 8.13
C GLY A 340 -0.53 -20.11 7.16
N HIS A 341 0.03 -19.93 5.96
CA HIS A 341 0.05 -20.89 4.83
C HIS A 341 -1.34 -21.32 4.31
N ARG A 342 -2.39 -20.57 4.64
CA ARG A 342 -3.76 -20.91 4.23
C ARG A 342 -4.16 -20.10 3.00
N TYR A 343 -5.04 -20.71 2.21
CA TYR A 343 -5.61 -20.12 1.02
C TYR A 343 -7.13 -20.26 1.10
N GLY A 344 -7.81 -19.13 1.17
CA GLY A 344 -9.26 -19.03 1.11
C GLY A 344 -9.68 -18.42 -0.22
N LYS A 345 -10.73 -18.95 -0.84
CA LYS A 345 -11.23 -18.49 -2.15
C LYS A 345 -12.72 -18.20 -2.08
N GLN A 346 -13.14 -17.01 -2.54
CA GLN A 346 -14.54 -16.67 -2.73
C GLN A 346 -15.17 -17.54 -3.83
N ARG A 347 -16.45 -17.89 -3.66
CA ARG A 347 -17.22 -18.59 -4.70
C ARG A 347 -17.34 -17.71 -5.94
N THR A 348 -17.24 -18.33 -7.12
CA THR A 348 -17.25 -17.65 -8.42
C THR A 348 -18.49 -16.77 -8.59
N GLU A 349 -19.67 -17.29 -8.26
CA GLU A 349 -20.94 -16.56 -8.37
C GLU A 349 -20.95 -15.33 -7.47
N GLN A 350 -20.45 -15.47 -6.24
CA GLN A 350 -20.38 -14.36 -5.28
C GLN A 350 -19.44 -13.26 -5.79
N MET A 351 -18.30 -13.61 -6.40
CA MET A 351 -17.38 -12.62 -6.98
C MET A 351 -18.02 -11.87 -8.15
N VAL A 352 -18.69 -12.57 -9.07
CA VAL A 352 -19.34 -11.93 -10.23
C VAL A 352 -20.52 -11.06 -9.81
N ASP A 353 -21.32 -11.50 -8.82
CA ASP A 353 -22.42 -10.71 -8.26
C ASP A 353 -21.89 -9.46 -7.53
N GLU A 354 -20.77 -9.59 -6.80
CA GLU A 354 -20.10 -8.47 -6.14
C GLU A 354 -19.58 -7.43 -7.15
N LEU A 355 -18.89 -7.87 -8.21
CA LEU A 355 -18.41 -6.97 -9.27
C LEU A 355 -19.56 -6.20 -9.92
N THR A 356 -20.66 -6.90 -10.22
CA THR A 356 -21.86 -6.30 -10.82
C THR A 356 -22.45 -5.25 -9.88
N ALA A 357 -22.66 -5.59 -8.61
CA ALA A 357 -23.22 -4.68 -7.62
C ALA A 357 -22.32 -3.45 -7.37
N LEU A 358 -21.00 -3.63 -7.32
CA LEU A 358 -20.04 -2.54 -7.15
C LEU A 358 -20.01 -1.63 -8.39
N SER A 359 -20.03 -2.22 -9.59
CA SER A 359 -20.05 -1.49 -10.86
C SER A 359 -21.28 -0.58 -10.94
N GLU A 360 -22.46 -1.12 -10.65
CA GLU A 360 -23.72 -0.38 -10.63
C GLU A 360 -23.74 0.69 -9.53
N LYS A 361 -23.30 0.37 -8.31
CA LYS A 361 -23.36 1.32 -7.19
C LYS A 361 -22.43 2.51 -7.36
N TYR A 362 -21.20 2.27 -7.81
CA TYR A 362 -20.15 3.29 -7.90
C TYR A 362 -19.92 3.82 -9.32
N GLN A 363 -20.75 3.37 -10.28
CA GLN A 363 -20.74 3.85 -11.67
C GLN A 363 -19.35 3.72 -12.32
N THR A 364 -18.70 2.58 -12.11
CA THR A 364 -17.39 2.29 -12.69
C THR A 364 -17.29 0.85 -13.14
N LYS A 365 -16.52 0.63 -14.20
CA LYS A 365 -16.17 -0.70 -14.67
C LYS A 365 -14.73 -1.08 -14.34
N TYR A 366 -13.96 -0.25 -13.63
CA TYR A 366 -12.53 -0.49 -13.42
C TYR A 366 -12.25 -1.13 -12.05
N PHE A 367 -11.57 -2.27 -12.07
CA PHE A 367 -11.30 -3.06 -10.87
C PHE A 367 -9.84 -3.50 -10.76
N THR A 368 -9.36 -3.61 -9.52
CA THR A 368 -8.03 -4.14 -9.19
C THR A 368 -8.18 -5.36 -8.30
N PHE A 369 -7.91 -6.55 -8.83
CA PHE A 369 -7.82 -7.75 -7.99
C PHE A 369 -6.53 -7.68 -7.17
N SER A 370 -6.70 -7.47 -5.86
CA SER A 370 -5.61 -7.24 -4.90
C SER A 370 -5.11 -8.54 -4.27
N ASP A 371 -5.44 -9.67 -4.90
CA ASP A 371 -5.01 -11.01 -4.54
C ASP A 371 -3.48 -11.16 -4.59
N GLU A 372 -2.93 -11.98 -3.69
CA GLU A 372 -1.49 -12.31 -3.69
C GLU A 372 -1.07 -13.05 -4.97
N ALA A 373 -1.96 -13.92 -5.46
CA ALA A 373 -1.90 -14.53 -6.78
C ALA A 373 -3.25 -15.16 -7.10
N MET A 374 -3.91 -14.71 -8.17
CA MET A 374 -5.10 -15.38 -8.66
C MET A 374 -4.74 -16.71 -9.34
N SER A 375 -5.45 -17.78 -9.00
CA SER A 375 -5.24 -19.09 -9.64
C SER A 375 -5.81 -19.12 -11.07
N PRO A 376 -5.17 -19.82 -12.02
CA PRO A 376 -5.70 -19.99 -13.38
C PRO A 376 -7.11 -20.57 -13.42
N HIS A 377 -7.44 -21.49 -12.50
CA HIS A 377 -8.78 -22.05 -12.40
C HIS A 377 -9.82 -21.00 -11.97
N ALA A 378 -9.51 -20.17 -10.98
CA ALA A 378 -10.40 -19.08 -10.58
C ALA A 378 -10.63 -18.08 -11.72
N LEU A 379 -9.56 -17.73 -12.44
CA LEU A 379 -9.64 -16.83 -13.59
C LEU A 379 -10.49 -17.42 -14.72
N ASN A 380 -10.37 -18.72 -15.01
CA ASN A 380 -11.24 -19.39 -15.97
C ASN A 380 -12.71 -19.27 -15.56
N ASP A 381 -13.03 -19.70 -14.33
CA ASP A 381 -14.42 -19.80 -13.87
C ASP A 381 -15.09 -18.41 -13.79
N ILE A 382 -14.36 -17.42 -13.30
CA ILE A 382 -14.85 -16.04 -13.21
C ILE A 382 -15.03 -15.47 -14.61
N SER A 383 -14.05 -15.64 -15.50
CA SER A 383 -14.15 -15.11 -16.86
C SER A 383 -15.34 -15.71 -17.61
N GLU A 384 -15.54 -17.03 -17.49
CA GLU A 384 -16.65 -17.75 -18.11
C GLU A 384 -18.00 -17.25 -17.60
N LEU A 385 -18.17 -17.15 -16.28
CA LEU A 385 -19.42 -16.66 -15.70
C LEU A 385 -19.68 -15.18 -16.01
N MET A 386 -18.63 -14.36 -16.08
CA MET A 386 -18.75 -12.95 -16.47
C MET A 386 -19.22 -12.79 -17.91
N ILE A 387 -18.69 -13.59 -18.84
CA ILE A 387 -19.12 -13.62 -20.24
C ILE A 387 -20.58 -14.08 -20.32
N GLU A 388 -20.95 -15.15 -19.60
CA GLU A 388 -22.32 -15.66 -19.56
C GLU A 388 -23.32 -14.60 -19.06
N LYS A 389 -22.98 -13.89 -17.98
CA LYS A 389 -23.84 -12.85 -17.38
C LYS A 389 -23.77 -11.50 -18.08
N GLY A 390 -22.84 -11.31 -19.02
CA GLY A 390 -22.60 -10.02 -19.67
C GLY A 390 -22.05 -8.94 -18.71
N THR A 391 -21.27 -9.34 -17.70
CA THR A 391 -20.67 -8.43 -16.73
C THR A 391 -19.52 -7.65 -17.38
N ASP A 392 -19.74 -6.37 -17.73
CA ASP A 392 -18.74 -5.52 -18.39
C ASP A 392 -17.80 -4.84 -17.39
N ILE A 393 -16.59 -5.40 -17.19
CA ILE A 393 -15.53 -4.79 -16.37
C ILE A 393 -14.23 -4.59 -17.16
N ARG A 394 -13.31 -3.82 -16.59
CA ARG A 394 -11.91 -3.70 -16.95
C ARG A 394 -11.07 -3.97 -15.71
N ALA A 395 -10.28 -5.04 -15.75
CA ALA A 395 -9.58 -5.51 -14.57
C ALA A 395 -8.07 -5.66 -14.78
N LEU A 396 -7.36 -5.51 -13.67
CA LEU A 396 -6.00 -6.01 -13.51
C LEU A 396 -5.93 -7.09 -12.43
N ALA A 397 -4.96 -8.00 -12.56
CA ALA A 397 -4.74 -9.08 -11.60
C ALA A 397 -3.24 -9.43 -11.47
N LEU A 398 -2.85 -9.97 -10.32
CA LEU A 398 -1.53 -10.54 -10.06
C LEU A 398 -1.56 -12.06 -10.18
N LEU A 399 -0.60 -12.63 -10.90
CA LEU A 399 -0.55 -14.03 -11.27
C LEU A 399 0.85 -14.61 -11.10
N LYS A 400 0.87 -15.93 -11.02
CA LYS A 400 2.05 -16.77 -11.15
C LYS A 400 2.05 -17.44 -12.53
N PHE A 401 3.23 -17.61 -13.13
CA PHE A 401 3.40 -18.42 -14.33
C PHE A 401 3.06 -19.89 -14.09
N GLU A 402 2.17 -20.45 -14.91
CA GLU A 402 1.77 -21.87 -14.85
C GLU A 402 1.51 -22.46 -16.24
N LYS A 403 1.89 -23.73 -16.42
CA LYS A 403 1.75 -24.45 -17.70
C LYS A 403 0.31 -24.59 -18.21
N VAL A 404 -0.67 -24.51 -17.31
CA VAL A 404 -2.10 -24.63 -17.64
C VAL A 404 -2.65 -23.36 -18.31
N MET A 405 -1.88 -22.26 -18.32
CA MET A 405 -2.30 -21.01 -18.90
C MET A 405 -2.10 -21.01 -20.42
N ASP A 406 -3.15 -21.41 -21.13
CA ASP A 406 -3.16 -21.51 -22.59
C ASP A 406 -3.89 -20.32 -23.27
N GLU A 407 -3.88 -20.33 -24.60
CA GLU A 407 -4.52 -19.33 -25.46
C GLU A 407 -6.04 -19.24 -25.20
N THR A 408 -6.68 -20.35 -24.84
CA THR A 408 -8.12 -20.39 -24.55
C THR A 408 -8.42 -19.63 -23.26
N LEU A 409 -7.63 -19.86 -22.21
CA LEU A 409 -7.75 -19.13 -20.96
C LEU A 409 -7.54 -17.63 -21.17
N PHE A 410 -6.47 -17.23 -21.87
CA PHE A 410 -6.21 -15.81 -22.11
C PHE A 410 -7.27 -15.16 -23.01
N GLY A 411 -7.81 -15.88 -24.00
CA GLY A 411 -8.95 -15.43 -24.78
C GLY A 411 -10.18 -15.15 -23.90
N LYS A 412 -10.55 -16.09 -23.02
CA LYS A 412 -11.65 -15.88 -22.04
C LYS A 412 -11.38 -14.68 -21.14
N MET A 413 -10.16 -14.57 -20.60
CA MET A 413 -9.78 -13.44 -19.74
C MET A 413 -9.91 -12.11 -20.47
N LYS A 414 -9.46 -12.04 -21.73
CA LYS A 414 -9.60 -10.84 -22.56
C LYS A 414 -11.06 -10.46 -22.77
N ASP A 415 -11.90 -11.44 -23.13
CA ASP A 415 -13.33 -11.25 -23.37
C ASP A 415 -14.08 -10.84 -22.09
N ALA A 416 -13.68 -11.36 -20.93
CA ALA A 416 -14.18 -10.96 -19.62
C ALA A 416 -13.64 -9.59 -19.15
N GLY A 417 -12.73 -8.97 -19.89
CA GLY A 417 -12.27 -7.61 -19.63
C GLY A 417 -10.99 -7.48 -18.79
N PHE A 418 -10.22 -8.55 -18.59
CA PHE A 418 -8.87 -8.43 -18.05
C PHE A 418 -7.97 -7.76 -19.10
N LEU A 419 -7.42 -6.59 -18.74
CA LEU A 419 -6.59 -5.78 -19.64
C LEU A 419 -5.10 -5.81 -19.30
N PHE A 420 -4.77 -6.08 -18.03
CA PHE A 420 -3.43 -5.93 -17.50
C PHE A 420 -3.14 -7.04 -16.49
N LEU A 421 -2.11 -7.83 -16.73
CA LEU A 421 -1.69 -8.89 -15.83
C LEU A 421 -0.30 -8.58 -15.31
N MET A 422 -0.17 -8.67 -13.99
CA MET A 422 1.11 -8.63 -13.32
C MET A 422 1.56 -10.07 -13.08
N PHE A 423 2.81 -10.37 -13.43
CA PHE A 423 3.42 -11.66 -13.20
C PHE A 423 4.62 -11.51 -12.29
N GLY A 424 4.68 -12.31 -11.23
CA GLY A 424 5.92 -12.47 -10.47
C GLY A 424 6.88 -13.35 -11.27
N LEU A 425 7.76 -12.74 -12.06
CA LEU A 425 8.85 -13.40 -12.78
C LEU A 425 9.97 -13.81 -11.82
N GLU A 426 10.35 -12.89 -10.93
CA GLU A 426 11.46 -13.01 -9.96
C GLU A 426 12.84 -13.17 -10.61
N SER A 427 13.03 -14.18 -11.46
CA SER A 427 14.26 -14.49 -12.20
C SER A 427 13.91 -15.31 -13.43
N ALA A 428 14.63 -15.15 -14.54
CA ALA A 428 14.49 -16.03 -15.71
C ALA A 428 15.65 -17.04 -15.80
N ASN A 429 16.12 -17.53 -14.65
CA ASN A 429 17.11 -18.59 -14.55
C ASN A 429 16.57 -19.77 -13.73
N ASP A 430 16.55 -20.96 -14.31
CA ASP A 430 15.89 -22.13 -13.73
C ASP A 430 16.50 -22.58 -12.40
N ARG A 431 17.81 -22.36 -12.18
CA ARG A 431 18.44 -22.69 -10.90
C ARG A 431 17.93 -21.75 -9.81
N ILE A 432 17.83 -20.45 -10.09
CA ILE A 432 17.32 -19.45 -9.14
C ILE A 432 15.83 -19.67 -8.88
N LEU A 433 15.04 -19.92 -9.93
CA LEU A 433 13.61 -20.25 -9.79
C LEU A 433 13.39 -21.50 -8.93
N ALA A 434 14.25 -22.51 -9.05
CA ALA A 434 14.22 -23.70 -8.20
C ALA A 434 14.59 -23.40 -6.74
N LEU A 435 15.59 -22.54 -6.49
CA LEU A 435 15.94 -22.11 -5.12
C LEU A 435 14.83 -21.26 -4.48
N ILE A 436 14.16 -20.42 -5.27
CA ILE A 436 13.00 -19.66 -4.84
C ILE A 436 11.82 -20.60 -4.52
N ASP A 437 11.83 -21.84 -5.02
CA ASP A 437 10.65 -22.72 -5.07
C ASP A 437 9.48 -21.98 -5.72
N LYS A 438 9.74 -21.37 -6.89
CA LYS A 438 8.73 -20.62 -7.63
C LYS A 438 7.74 -21.55 -8.31
N GLY A 439 8.11 -22.79 -8.61
CA GLY A 439 7.23 -23.76 -9.29
C GLY A 439 6.94 -23.41 -10.74
N THR A 440 7.93 -22.84 -11.45
CA THR A 440 7.92 -22.55 -12.88
C THR A 440 9.34 -22.70 -13.44
N CYS A 441 9.51 -22.55 -14.75
CA CYS A 441 10.81 -22.45 -15.43
C CYS A 441 10.73 -21.41 -16.55
N LYS A 442 11.89 -20.96 -17.02
CA LYS A 442 12.04 -19.90 -18.04
C LYS A 442 11.18 -20.14 -19.29
N GLU A 443 11.08 -21.38 -19.76
CA GLU A 443 10.30 -21.72 -20.95
C GLU A 443 8.80 -21.48 -20.74
N VAL A 444 8.29 -21.78 -19.54
CA VAL A 444 6.88 -21.54 -19.18
C VAL A 444 6.62 -20.05 -19.07
N GLU A 445 7.55 -19.29 -18.48
CA GLU A 445 7.42 -17.84 -18.38
C GLU A 445 7.32 -17.20 -19.77
N ARG A 446 8.20 -17.60 -20.70
CA ARG A 446 8.17 -17.14 -22.10
C ARG A 446 6.85 -17.46 -22.80
N ASP A 447 6.43 -18.72 -22.72
CA ASP A 447 5.23 -19.23 -23.39
C ASP A 447 3.97 -18.50 -22.89
N VAL A 448 3.84 -18.35 -21.57
CA VAL A 448 2.70 -17.67 -20.95
C VAL A 448 2.66 -16.17 -21.30
N LEU A 449 3.82 -15.49 -21.28
CA LEU A 449 3.90 -14.09 -21.68
C LEU A 449 3.46 -13.90 -23.14
N GLN A 450 3.94 -14.76 -24.04
CA GLN A 450 3.59 -14.70 -25.45
C GLN A 450 2.10 -14.89 -25.67
N LYS A 451 1.50 -15.95 -25.10
CA LYS A 451 0.07 -16.25 -25.23
C LYS A 451 -0.82 -15.13 -24.67
N SER A 452 -0.45 -14.53 -23.55
CA SER A 452 -1.15 -13.39 -22.97
C SER A 452 -1.05 -12.15 -23.88
N SER A 453 0.14 -11.88 -24.44
CA SER A 453 0.34 -10.77 -25.39
C SER A 453 -0.46 -10.95 -26.67
N ASP A 454 -0.49 -12.17 -27.23
CA ASP A 454 -1.25 -12.52 -28.43
C ASP A 454 -2.77 -12.34 -28.24
N ALA A 455 -3.27 -12.54 -27.01
CA ALA A 455 -4.65 -12.23 -26.63
C ALA A 455 -4.92 -10.72 -26.46
N GLY A 456 -3.90 -9.87 -26.61
CA GLY A 456 -3.99 -8.42 -26.48
C GLY A 456 -4.08 -7.95 -25.02
N ILE A 457 -3.46 -8.68 -24.10
CA ILE A 457 -3.40 -8.35 -22.68
C ILE A 457 -2.02 -7.75 -22.36
N TRP A 458 -2.00 -6.64 -21.61
CA TRP A 458 -0.76 -6.01 -21.19
C TRP A 458 -0.08 -6.82 -20.08
N ASN A 459 1.19 -7.16 -20.27
CA ASN A 459 1.97 -7.93 -19.29
C ASN A 459 2.97 -7.04 -18.56
N HIS A 460 2.91 -7.07 -17.22
CA HIS A 460 3.90 -6.46 -16.34
C HIS A 460 4.66 -7.53 -15.55
N SER A 461 5.99 -7.52 -15.59
CA SER A 461 6.81 -8.52 -14.89
C SER A 461 7.54 -7.92 -13.68
N PHE A 462 7.30 -8.46 -12.49
CA PHE A 462 8.09 -8.17 -11.29
C PHE A 462 9.29 -9.10 -11.21
N LEU A 463 10.47 -8.55 -10.95
CA LEU A 463 11.71 -9.32 -10.80
C LEU A 463 12.64 -8.67 -9.77
N PHE A 464 13.60 -9.44 -9.26
CA PHE A 464 14.65 -8.88 -8.42
C PHE A 464 16.00 -9.54 -8.70
N TYR A 465 17.06 -8.81 -8.37
CA TYR A 465 18.43 -9.32 -8.47
C TYR A 465 19.05 -9.52 -7.10
N GLY A 466 20.03 -10.41 -7.00
CA GLY A 466 20.82 -10.66 -5.80
C GLY A 466 20.22 -11.70 -4.87
N PHE A 467 19.44 -12.66 -5.37
CA PHE A 467 19.06 -13.81 -4.55
C PHE A 467 20.32 -14.53 -4.03
N PRO A 468 20.33 -15.11 -2.82
CA PRO A 468 21.51 -15.80 -2.30
C PRO A 468 22.05 -16.82 -3.29
N THR A 469 23.36 -16.77 -3.53
CA THR A 469 24.11 -17.55 -4.53
C THR A 469 23.88 -17.22 -6.00
N GLU A 470 23.06 -16.22 -6.33
CA GLU A 470 22.91 -15.76 -7.72
C GLU A 470 24.23 -15.17 -8.23
N THR A 471 24.72 -15.70 -9.34
CA THR A 471 25.91 -15.19 -9.99
C THR A 471 25.55 -14.07 -10.96
N ARG A 472 26.54 -13.23 -11.29
CA ARG A 472 26.35 -12.16 -12.28
C ARG A 472 25.92 -12.69 -13.65
N ALA A 473 26.36 -13.89 -14.04
CA ALA A 473 25.98 -14.51 -15.30
C ALA A 473 24.48 -14.89 -15.31
N GLU A 474 23.97 -15.44 -14.21
CA GLU A 474 22.56 -15.82 -14.11
C GLU A 474 21.64 -14.60 -13.99
N ALA A 475 22.08 -13.55 -13.29
CA ALA A 475 21.42 -12.25 -13.31
C ALA A 475 21.38 -11.68 -14.74
N GLN A 476 22.46 -11.85 -15.52
CA GLN A 476 22.51 -11.44 -16.92
C GLN A 476 21.52 -12.24 -17.78
N GLU A 477 21.36 -13.56 -17.57
CA GLU A 477 20.34 -14.36 -18.26
C GLU A 477 18.92 -13.80 -18.07
N THR A 478 18.61 -13.28 -16.88
CA THR A 478 17.33 -12.62 -16.62
C THR A 478 17.20 -11.31 -17.42
N THR A 479 18.27 -10.52 -17.49
CA THR A 479 18.30 -9.30 -18.31
C THR A 479 18.13 -9.62 -19.79
N ASP A 480 18.84 -10.62 -20.30
CA ASP A 480 18.79 -11.05 -21.70
C ASP A 480 17.39 -11.58 -22.03
N PHE A 481 16.78 -12.35 -21.12
CA PHE A 481 15.39 -12.79 -21.25
C PHE A 481 14.42 -11.62 -21.40
N LEU A 482 14.57 -10.54 -20.61
CA LEU A 482 13.72 -9.36 -20.77
C LEU A 482 13.90 -8.72 -22.16
N MET A 483 15.15 -8.57 -22.61
CA MET A 483 15.47 -7.97 -23.92
C MET A 483 14.93 -8.79 -25.08
N ASP A 484 15.02 -10.12 -24.99
CA ASP A 484 14.57 -11.06 -26.02
C ASP A 484 13.04 -11.18 -26.12
N ASN A 485 12.29 -10.66 -25.13
CA ASN A 485 10.83 -10.79 -25.06
C ASN A 485 10.12 -9.43 -24.91
N LEU A 486 10.70 -8.33 -25.38
CA LEU A 486 10.07 -7.01 -25.31
C LEU A 486 8.73 -6.91 -26.06
N ASP A 487 8.48 -7.80 -27.03
CA ASP A 487 7.20 -7.89 -27.75
C ASP A 487 6.06 -8.51 -26.90
N SER A 488 6.39 -9.20 -25.80
CA SER A 488 5.43 -9.82 -24.89
C SER A 488 5.54 -9.34 -23.45
N ILE A 489 6.60 -8.59 -23.09
CA ILE A 489 6.78 -7.92 -21.80
C ILE A 489 6.67 -6.42 -22.02
N HIS A 490 5.52 -5.87 -21.65
CA HIS A 490 5.18 -4.48 -21.97
C HIS A 490 5.68 -3.49 -20.91
N SER A 491 5.84 -3.95 -19.66
CA SER A 491 6.54 -3.23 -18.61
C SER A 491 7.14 -4.19 -17.57
N PHE A 492 8.11 -3.72 -16.79
CA PHE A 492 8.71 -4.53 -15.73
C PHE A 492 9.14 -3.66 -14.54
N GLY A 493 9.15 -4.24 -13.35
CA GLY A 493 9.54 -3.60 -12.10
C GLY A 493 10.74 -4.34 -11.48
N PRO A 494 11.98 -3.86 -11.67
CA PRO A 494 13.15 -4.51 -11.09
C PRO A 494 13.37 -4.06 -9.64
N GLY A 495 13.67 -5.02 -8.77
CA GLY A 495 14.06 -4.82 -7.39
C GLY A 495 15.44 -5.40 -7.08
N VAL A 496 15.84 -5.24 -5.82
CA VAL A 496 16.95 -5.99 -5.23
C VAL A 496 16.36 -6.91 -4.18
N PHE A 497 16.86 -8.14 -4.10
CA PHE A 497 16.44 -9.09 -3.09
C PHE A 497 16.60 -8.50 -1.68
N LEU A 498 15.53 -8.55 -0.90
CA LEU A 498 15.51 -8.18 0.51
C LEU A 498 15.25 -9.43 1.35
N LEU A 499 16.18 -9.72 2.26
CA LEU A 499 16.05 -10.86 3.16
C LEU A 499 15.06 -10.55 4.29
N ASN A 500 13.81 -10.93 4.10
CA ASN A 500 12.75 -10.71 5.08
C ASN A 500 12.78 -11.76 6.21
N ARG A 501 12.58 -11.31 7.46
CA ARG A 501 12.72 -12.15 8.67
C ARG A 501 11.79 -13.35 8.71
N ASP A 502 10.58 -13.21 8.19
CA ASP A 502 9.58 -14.28 8.22
C ASP A 502 9.59 -15.15 6.96
N SER A 503 10.57 -14.95 6.07
CA SER A 503 10.74 -15.79 4.89
C SER A 503 11.47 -17.10 5.22
N SER A 504 11.20 -18.17 4.46
CA SER A 504 11.93 -19.43 4.58
C SER A 504 13.44 -19.23 4.39
N CYS A 505 13.85 -18.27 3.56
CA CYS A 505 15.25 -17.93 3.32
C CYS A 505 15.95 -17.41 4.59
N TYR A 506 15.25 -16.61 5.40
CA TYR A 506 15.78 -16.14 6.68
C TYR A 506 15.72 -17.20 7.78
N GLN A 507 14.66 -18.03 7.81
CA GLN A 507 14.47 -19.05 8.84
C GLN A 507 15.39 -20.26 8.68
N TYR A 508 15.81 -20.56 7.45
CA TYR A 508 16.70 -21.68 7.11
C TYR A 508 17.90 -21.22 6.26
N PRO A 509 18.72 -20.27 6.76
CA PRO A 509 19.75 -19.59 5.98
C PRO A 509 20.80 -20.55 5.39
N GLU A 510 21.06 -21.67 6.07
CA GLU A 510 21.99 -22.71 5.63
C GLU A 510 21.58 -23.37 4.31
N LYS A 511 20.27 -23.47 4.01
CA LYS A 511 19.76 -24.01 2.74
C LYS A 511 20.08 -23.11 1.54
N PHE A 512 20.39 -21.85 1.80
CA PHE A 512 20.63 -20.82 0.79
C PHE A 512 22.09 -20.31 0.82
N SER A 513 22.98 -21.05 1.48
CA SER A 513 24.40 -20.67 1.65
C SER A 513 24.61 -19.32 2.34
N ILE A 514 23.66 -18.87 3.14
CA ILE A 514 23.80 -17.67 3.95
C ILE A 514 24.60 -18.02 5.21
N THR A 515 25.84 -17.56 5.28
CA THR A 515 26.75 -17.85 6.41
C THR A 515 26.61 -16.89 7.58
N LYS A 516 26.08 -15.68 7.33
CA LYS A 516 25.89 -14.65 8.35
C LYS A 516 24.77 -13.69 7.94
N ILE A 517 23.88 -13.39 8.89
CA ILE A 517 22.90 -12.31 8.81
C ILE A 517 23.41 -11.18 9.71
N ILE A 518 23.56 -9.98 9.18
CA ILE A 518 23.99 -8.80 9.93
C ILE A 518 22.71 -8.04 10.31
N GLN A 519 22.46 -7.92 11.61
CA GLN A 519 21.30 -7.22 12.17
C GLN A 519 21.61 -5.76 12.48
#